data_AF-X0ULJ1-F1
#
_entry.id   AF-X0ULJ1-F1
#
_cell.length_a   1.000
_cell.length_b   1.000
_cell.length_c   1.000
_cell.angle_alpha   90.00
_cell.angle_beta   90.00
_cell.angle_gamma   90.00
#
_symmetry.space_group_name_H-M   'P 1'
#
loop_
_entity.id
_entity.type
_entity.pdbx_description
1 polymer ?
#
loop_
_entity_poly.entity_id
_entity_poly.type
_entity_poly.pdbx_seq_one_letter_code
_entity_poly.pdbx_strand_id
1 'polypeptide(L)'
;ASDKAYLNSEATTINTAPSPPSSINAVPSGSTVTLSWDGGSDDITPQDMLTYNIRVGTTPGSNNIASGIIPAGPGNAGHHTEYTLKDLSPGTYYWSVQTVDGSYIKSTWATQASFTIS
;
A
#
# COMPACT_ATOMS: atom_id res chain seq x y z
N ALA A 1 -39.92 -18.58 -25.82
CA ALA A 1 -38.99 -17.74 -26.61
C ALA A 1 -38.69 -16.51 -25.77
N SER A 2 -37.47 -16.12 -25.41
CA SER A 2 -36.13 -16.70 -25.44
C SER A 2 -35.34 -15.81 -24.48
N ASP A 3 -34.99 -16.28 -23.28
CA ASP A 3 -34.07 -15.56 -22.40
C ASP A 3 -32.67 -15.69 -22.99
N LYS A 4 -32.22 -14.65 -23.68
CA LYS A 4 -30.81 -14.51 -24.04
C LYS A 4 -30.07 -13.96 -22.84
N ALA A 5 -29.58 -14.85 -21.99
CA ALA A 5 -28.48 -14.52 -21.10
C ALA A 5 -27.24 -14.25 -21.97
N TYR A 6 -26.81 -13.00 -22.03
CA TYR A 6 -25.49 -12.65 -22.58
C TYR A 6 -24.44 -13.05 -21.53
N LEU A 7 -24.10 -14.34 -21.48
CA LEU A 7 -22.90 -14.77 -20.79
C LEU A 7 -21.71 -14.33 -21.65
N ASN A 8 -21.02 -13.27 -21.22
CA ASN A 8 -19.72 -12.92 -21.77
C ASN A 8 -18.72 -14.01 -21.36
N SER A 9 -18.49 -14.99 -22.23
CA SER A 9 -17.69 -16.18 -21.96
C SER A 9 -16.18 -15.98 -22.18
N GLU A 10 -15.64 -14.78 -22.00
CA GLU A 10 -14.21 -14.48 -22.26
C GLU A 10 -13.50 -13.80 -21.09
N ALA A 11 -13.62 -14.35 -19.88
CA ALA A 11 -12.67 -14.04 -18.80
C ALA A 11 -11.75 -15.26 -18.59
N THR A 12 -10.69 -15.37 -19.38
CA THR A 12 -9.67 -16.42 -19.22
C THR A 12 -8.56 -16.03 -18.23
N THR A 13 -8.51 -14.77 -17.80
CA THR A 13 -7.56 -14.26 -16.81
C THR A 13 -8.25 -14.08 -15.46
N ILE A 14 -7.91 -14.92 -14.48
CA ILE A 14 -8.33 -14.75 -13.09
C ILE A 14 -7.39 -13.72 -12.45
N ASN A 15 -7.93 -12.59 -11.97
CA ASN A 15 -7.16 -11.58 -11.26
C ASN A 15 -6.46 -12.17 -10.03
N THR A 16 -5.15 -12.02 -9.94
CA THR A 16 -4.39 -12.43 -8.74
C THR A 16 -4.21 -11.25 -7.79
N ALA A 17 -3.77 -11.52 -6.57
CA ALA A 17 -3.41 -10.42 -5.67
C ALA A 17 -2.09 -9.79 -6.15
N PRO A 18 -1.94 -8.46 -6.06
CA PRO A 18 -0.70 -7.81 -6.45
C PRO A 18 0.46 -8.23 -5.55
N SER A 19 1.68 -8.00 -6.01
CA SER A 19 2.89 -8.10 -5.20
C SER A 19 3.19 -6.77 -4.46
N PRO A 20 3.70 -6.83 -3.22
CA PRO A 20 4.09 -5.63 -2.49
C PRO A 20 5.31 -4.93 -3.11
N PRO A 21 5.56 -3.66 -2.74
CA PRO A 21 6.86 -3.03 -2.91
C PRO A 21 7.99 -3.92 -2.36
N SER A 22 9.11 -3.98 -3.07
CA SER A 22 10.27 -4.79 -2.66
C SER A 22 11.25 -4.00 -1.79
N SER A 23 11.26 -2.67 -1.93
CA SER A 23 12.22 -1.76 -1.32
C SER A 23 11.50 -0.56 -0.72
N ILE A 24 11.65 -0.39 0.60
CA ILE A 24 11.09 0.76 1.32
C ILE A 24 12.20 1.50 2.06
N ASN A 25 12.13 2.83 2.09
CA ASN A 25 13.17 3.70 2.63
C ASN A 25 12.55 4.83 3.47
N ALA A 26 13.21 5.19 4.57
CA ALA A 26 12.79 6.25 5.48
C ALA A 26 13.92 7.26 5.71
N VAL A 27 13.62 8.55 5.54
CA VAL A 27 14.57 9.65 5.71
C VAL A 27 14.04 10.61 6.78
N PRO A 28 14.45 10.44 8.05
CA PRO A 28 14.08 11.36 9.12
C PRO A 28 14.86 12.68 9.00
N SER A 29 14.21 13.78 9.37
CA SER A 29 14.74 15.15 9.39
C SER A 29 14.02 15.98 10.46
N GLY A 30 14.63 16.11 11.64
CA GLY A 30 13.97 16.70 12.81
C GLY A 30 12.76 15.86 13.24
N SER A 31 11.61 16.50 13.47
CA SER A 31 10.33 15.84 13.80
C SER A 31 9.57 15.30 12.57
N THR A 32 10.20 15.32 11.39
CA THR A 32 9.60 14.90 10.12
C THR A 32 10.29 13.65 9.60
N VAL A 33 9.58 12.80 8.86
CA VAL A 33 10.16 11.71 8.08
C VAL A 33 9.53 11.68 6.69
N THR A 34 10.37 11.48 5.67
CA THR A 34 9.92 11.14 4.32
C THR A 34 10.05 9.64 4.14
N LEU A 35 8.93 8.97 3.90
CA LEU A 35 8.86 7.54 3.60
C LEU A 35 8.72 7.40 2.08
N SER A 36 9.41 6.43 1.50
CA SER A 36 9.41 6.19 0.05
C SER A 36 9.51 4.70 -0.24
N TRP A 37 8.89 4.26 -1.33
CA TRP A 37 8.92 2.86 -1.76
C TRP A 37 9.03 2.75 -3.27
N ASP A 38 9.50 1.60 -3.74
CA ASP A 38 9.38 1.22 -5.14
C ASP A 38 7.93 0.81 -5.47
N GLY A 39 7.57 0.83 -6.75
CA GLY A 39 6.22 0.42 -7.13
C GLY A 39 6.02 -1.09 -6.96
N GLY A 40 4.78 -1.49 -6.66
CA GLY A 40 4.36 -2.89 -6.70
C GLY A 40 4.25 -3.42 -8.14
N SER A 41 3.78 -4.65 -8.28
CA SER A 41 3.45 -5.26 -9.57
C SER A 41 2.17 -6.08 -9.49
N ASP A 42 1.48 -6.24 -10.61
CA ASP A 42 0.22 -6.99 -10.71
C ASP A 42 0.12 -7.65 -12.09
N ASP A 43 -0.70 -8.70 -12.22
CA ASP A 43 -0.87 -9.42 -13.48
C ASP A 43 -1.84 -8.71 -14.45
N ILE A 44 -2.75 -7.87 -13.93
CA ILE A 44 -3.78 -7.18 -14.73
C ILE A 44 -3.63 -5.66 -14.63
N THR A 45 -3.41 -5.12 -13.43
CA THR A 45 -3.35 -3.68 -13.17
C THR A 45 -1.98 -3.12 -13.51
N PRO A 46 -1.86 -2.20 -14.48
CA PRO A 46 -0.59 -1.53 -14.77
C PRO A 46 -0.02 -0.83 -13.53
N GLN A 47 1.31 -0.80 -13.41
CA GLN A 47 1.99 -0.29 -12.22
C GLN A 47 1.61 1.17 -11.86
N ASP A 48 1.39 2.01 -12.87
CA ASP A 48 0.97 3.41 -12.73
C ASP A 48 -0.49 3.56 -12.29
N MET A 49 -1.30 2.52 -12.41
CA MET A 49 -2.68 2.44 -11.91
C MET A 49 -2.80 1.78 -10.53
N LEU A 50 -1.70 1.23 -10.01
CA LEU A 50 -1.67 0.69 -8.64
C LEU A 50 -1.79 1.81 -7.62
N THR A 51 -2.43 1.50 -6.50
CA THR A 51 -2.45 2.37 -5.32
C THR A 51 -1.82 1.68 -4.13
N TYR A 52 -1.52 2.43 -3.08
CA TYR A 52 -0.74 1.93 -1.95
C TYR A 52 -1.42 2.24 -0.63
N ASN A 53 -1.42 1.25 0.25
CA ASN A 53 -1.70 1.46 1.66
C ASN A 53 -0.39 1.58 2.42
N ILE A 54 -0.24 2.63 3.21
CA ILE A 54 0.83 2.78 4.19
C ILE A 54 0.27 2.57 5.60
N ARG A 55 1.01 1.83 6.42
CA ARG A 55 0.79 1.77 7.87
C ARG A 55 1.99 2.28 8.62
N VAL A 56 1.76 3.05 9.68
CA VAL A 56 2.80 3.54 10.59
C VAL A 56 2.31 3.41 12.02
N GLY A 57 3.22 2.96 12.90
CA GLY A 57 2.92 2.69 14.28
C GLY A 57 4.13 2.82 15.20
N THR A 58 3.87 2.91 16.51
CA THR A 58 4.91 2.96 17.55
C THR A 58 5.34 1.58 18.04
N THR A 59 4.67 0.52 17.58
CA THR A 59 5.07 -0.88 17.77
C THR A 59 4.99 -1.64 16.43
N PRO A 60 5.69 -2.78 16.28
CA PRO A 60 5.63 -3.56 15.06
C PRO A 60 4.19 -3.91 14.65
N GLY A 61 3.84 -3.66 13.38
CA GLY A 61 2.51 -3.92 12.83
C GLY A 61 1.38 -3.02 13.29
N SER A 62 1.62 -2.05 14.20
CA SER A 62 0.57 -1.13 14.64
C SER A 62 0.25 -0.05 13.61
N ASN A 63 -0.90 0.59 13.79
CA ASN A 63 -1.52 1.52 12.83
C ASN A 63 -1.85 2.88 13.49
N ASN A 64 -1.26 3.14 14.67
CA ASN A 64 -1.65 4.26 15.53
C ASN A 64 -1.14 5.63 15.07
N ILE A 65 -0.26 5.69 14.06
CA ILE A 65 0.22 6.94 13.44
C ILE A 65 -0.42 7.15 12.07
N ALA A 66 -0.41 6.11 11.23
CA ALA A 66 -1.16 6.06 9.98
C ALA A 66 -1.76 4.66 9.83
N SER A 67 -3.07 4.58 9.57
CA SER A 67 -3.75 3.30 9.44
C SER A 67 -3.86 2.87 8.00
N GLY A 68 -3.27 1.71 7.70
CA GLY A 68 -3.50 0.99 6.44
C GLY A 68 -4.67 0.00 6.51
N ILE A 69 -5.36 -0.08 7.65
CA ILE A 69 -6.59 -0.85 7.83
C ILE A 69 -7.75 0.04 7.39
N ILE A 70 -8.04 0.00 6.10
CA ILE A 70 -9.14 0.74 5.47
C ILE A 70 -10.09 -0.20 4.72
N PRO A 71 -11.34 0.20 4.44
CA PRO A 71 -12.27 -0.54 3.59
C PRO A 71 -11.72 -0.88 2.20
N ALA A 72 -12.45 -1.66 1.43
CA ALA A 72 -12.12 -1.87 0.02
C ALA A 72 -12.23 -0.55 -0.76
N GLY A 73 -11.23 -0.28 -1.60
CA GLY A 73 -11.07 0.98 -2.31
C GLY A 73 -9.59 1.29 -2.56
N PRO A 74 -9.28 2.45 -3.16
CA PRO A 74 -7.91 2.92 -3.31
C PRO A 74 -7.18 2.97 -1.97
N GLY A 75 -5.87 2.68 -2.01
CA GLY A 75 -5.03 2.76 -0.82
C GLY A 75 -4.94 4.18 -0.23
N ASN A 76 -4.69 4.29 1.08
CA ASN A 76 -4.61 5.58 1.78
C ASN A 76 -3.47 6.51 1.31
N ALA A 77 -2.47 5.98 0.60
CA ALA A 77 -1.41 6.75 -0.06
C ALA A 77 -1.68 6.97 -1.57
N GLY A 78 -2.84 6.54 -2.09
CA GLY A 78 -3.18 6.70 -3.51
C GLY A 78 -2.13 6.10 -4.43
N HIS A 79 -1.89 6.74 -5.58
CA HIS A 79 -0.86 6.34 -6.55
C HIS A 79 0.56 6.81 -6.16
N HIS A 80 0.73 7.44 -5.01
CA HIS A 80 2.03 7.97 -4.61
C HIS A 80 2.98 6.86 -4.22
N THR A 81 4.28 7.12 -4.40
CA THR A 81 5.38 6.26 -3.92
C THR A 81 6.18 6.94 -2.81
N GLU A 82 5.63 8.02 -2.25
CA GLU A 82 6.17 8.77 -1.12
C GLU A 82 5.08 9.18 -0.14
N TYR A 83 5.44 9.30 1.13
CA TYR A 83 4.55 9.77 2.19
C TYR A 83 5.34 10.50 3.27
N THR A 84 4.95 11.75 3.57
CA THR A 84 5.62 12.57 4.59
C THR A 84 4.79 12.64 5.85
N LEU A 85 5.40 12.25 6.98
CA LEU A 85 4.84 12.48 8.32
C LEU A 85 5.59 13.63 8.99
N LYS A 86 4.85 14.52 9.65
CA LYS A 86 5.38 15.69 10.35
C LYS A 86 4.99 15.64 11.83
N ASP A 87 5.65 16.46 12.62
CA ASP A 87 5.33 16.70 14.03
C ASP A 87 5.31 15.41 14.88
N LEU A 88 6.21 14.47 14.54
CA LEU A 88 6.40 13.25 15.31
C LEU A 88 7.18 13.53 16.59
N SER A 89 6.69 12.99 17.70
CA SER A 89 7.45 12.96 18.96
C SER A 89 8.72 12.11 18.83
N PRO A 90 9.77 12.38 19.63
CA PRO A 90 10.92 11.50 19.70
C PRO A 90 10.53 10.05 20.02
N GLY A 91 11.10 9.10 19.29
CA GLY A 91 10.75 7.70 19.43
C GLY A 91 11.08 6.85 18.19
N THR A 92 10.87 5.54 18.33
CA THR A 92 11.02 4.58 17.23
C THR A 92 9.66 4.26 16.63
N TYR A 93 9.60 4.30 15.31
CA TYR A 93 8.41 4.03 14.52
C TYR A 93 8.65 2.84 13.58
N TYR A 94 7.59 2.10 13.34
CA TYR A 94 7.56 0.93 12.46
C TYR A 94 6.56 1.18 11.36
N TRP A 95 6.92 0.80 10.14
CA TRP A 95 6.07 1.07 8.99
C TRP A 95 6.25 0.03 7.89
N SER A 96 5.23 -0.09 7.05
CA SER A 96 5.23 -0.93 5.87
C SER A 96 4.20 -0.40 4.87
N VAL A 97 4.31 -0.88 3.64
CA VAL A 97 3.45 -0.54 2.51
C VAL A 97 2.91 -1.82 1.87
N GLN A 98 1.68 -1.81 1.40
CA GLN A 98 1.11 -2.88 0.56
C GLN A 98 0.48 -2.26 -0.70
N THR A 99 0.56 -2.99 -1.79
CA THR A 99 -0.05 -2.64 -3.08
C THR A 99 -1.54 -2.94 -3.06
N VAL A 100 -2.32 -2.13 -3.77
CA VAL A 100 -3.75 -2.30 -4.00
C VAL A 100 -4.01 -2.20 -5.50
N ASP A 101 -4.59 -3.24 -6.08
CA ASP A 101 -4.89 -3.34 -7.51
C ASP A 101 -6.19 -2.59 -7.89
N GLY A 102 -6.53 -2.59 -9.19
CA GLY A 102 -7.74 -1.95 -9.71
C GLY A 102 -9.05 -2.61 -9.27
N SER A 103 -9.00 -3.85 -8.75
CA SER A 103 -10.12 -4.58 -8.16
C SER A 103 -10.16 -4.46 -6.64
N TYR A 104 -9.29 -3.63 -6.05
CA TYR A 104 -9.09 -3.42 -4.62
C TYR A 104 -8.59 -4.64 -3.83
N ILE A 105 -8.02 -5.64 -4.51
CA ILE A 105 -7.27 -6.71 -3.87
C ILE A 105 -5.96 -6.12 -3.36
N LYS A 106 -5.59 -6.52 -2.14
CA LYS A 106 -4.42 -6.02 -1.43
C LYS A 106 -3.32 -7.09 -1.47
N SER A 107 -2.08 -6.68 -1.69
CA SER A 107 -0.93 -7.55 -1.51
C SER A 107 -0.73 -7.89 -0.03
N THR A 108 0.21 -8.77 0.28
CA THR A 108 0.82 -8.79 1.61
C THR A 108 1.53 -7.47 1.89
N TRP A 109 1.91 -7.23 3.14
CA TRP A 109 2.76 -6.09 3.51
C TRP A 109 4.21 -6.34 3.05
N ALA A 110 4.86 -5.29 2.54
CA ALA A 110 6.30 -5.29 2.32
C ALA A 110 7.05 -5.59 3.64
N THR A 111 8.30 -6.06 3.53
CA THR A 111 9.17 -6.27 4.68
C THR A 111 9.22 -5.00 5.52
N GLN A 112 8.76 -5.09 6.77
CA GLN A 112 8.61 -3.94 7.63
C GLN A 112 9.97 -3.29 7.91
N ALA A 113 10.01 -1.95 7.87
CA ALA A 113 11.17 -1.16 8.26
C ALA A 113 10.85 -0.32 9.51
N SER A 114 11.89 0.28 10.09
CA SER A 114 11.77 1.22 11.20
C SER A 114 12.64 2.45 10.98
N PHE A 115 12.29 3.53 11.69
CA PHE A 115 13.09 4.75 11.77
C PHE A 115 12.96 5.36 13.17
N THR A 116 13.85 6.29 13.51
CA THR A 116 13.85 6.98 14.79
C THR A 116 13.79 8.49 14.58
N ILE A 117 12.99 9.15 15.40
CA ILE A 117 12.94 10.61 15.56
C ILE A 117 13.65 10.95 16.88
N SER A 118 14.53 11.96 16.86
CA SER A 118 15.34 12.42 18.00
C SER A 118 14.98 13.84 18.42
#